data_AF-A0A818QAI3-F1
#
_entry.id   AF-A0A818QAI3-F1
#
_cell.length_a   1.000
_cell.length_b   1.000
_cell.length_c   1.000
_cell.angle_alpha   90.00
_cell.angle_beta   90.00
_cell.angle_gamma   90.00
#
_symmetry.space_group_name_H-M   'P 1'
#
loop_
_entity.id
_entity.type
_entity.pdbx_description
1 polymer ?
#
loop_
_entity_poly.entity_id
_entity_poly.type
_entity_poly.pdbx_seq_one_letter_code
_entity_poly.pdbx_strand_id
1 'polypeptide(L)'
;MLDVSNNIVTSIKGVGFINSHEMTITQKQRSNHPDIPWNSNKNLPSAKPSSAWFLTDHPWLRAIRTDNQYGLLCIDCAEFASDEAAIKKSQGAFIVRPYWKLKHKGLEGIQEQKKSDLHRTRTDRRIASKIVSINGNVAGQLQCVNLDIQTRKYLTILIQTLWNIIKEEIALVKFKTLIQFLYHVQCPDVVNWFKISNVKERYWSWEAIAEWLQSIDKYVHHLQTPSIRKTRYINIIMDETRDITANEMLCLCLRYVEEDSGNIREEVFMFKPVIDGSGQGVFNIAREFIERLQQETNKELIITAQTYDGASSMSYQARGHVRSRLSTWAIYIYCRSHLLNLSVQDAIEIYMYDIYDTVHSTLVFLRDSSIRLQVLSESQKLINCNNKGDIFLSIGHE
;
A
#
# COMPACT_ATOMS: atom_id res chain seq x y z
N MET A 1 15.01 18.74 -0.08
CA MET A 1 14.28 17.73 0.74
C MET A 1 13.11 18.30 1.56
N LEU A 2 13.12 19.57 1.99
CA LEU A 2 11.99 20.18 2.72
C LEU A 2 10.72 20.44 1.86
N ASP A 3 10.86 20.59 0.55
CA ASP A 3 9.71 20.80 -0.36
C ASP A 3 8.89 19.53 -0.63
N VAL A 4 9.50 18.36 -0.45
CA VAL A 4 8.84 17.07 -0.68
C VAL A 4 7.82 16.78 0.43
N SER A 5 8.14 17.15 1.68
CA SER A 5 7.22 17.01 2.80
C SER A 5 6.00 17.93 2.69
N ASN A 6 6.15 19.13 2.13
CA ASN A 6 5.02 20.07 1.98
C ASN A 6 4.07 19.66 0.84
N ASN A 7 4.59 19.10 -0.26
CA ASN A 7 3.77 18.69 -1.41
C ASN A 7 2.93 17.42 -1.16
N ILE A 8 3.38 16.54 -0.27
CA ILE A 8 2.57 15.38 0.17
C ILE A 8 1.39 15.84 1.05
N VAL A 9 1.58 16.88 1.86
CA VAL A 9 0.56 17.37 2.82
C VAL A 9 -0.54 18.19 2.14
N THR A 10 -0.24 18.93 1.06
CA THR A 10 -1.21 19.77 0.35
C THR A 10 -2.18 18.99 -0.54
N SER A 11 -1.73 17.88 -1.16
CA SER A 11 -2.63 17.05 -2.00
C SER A 11 -3.73 16.32 -1.22
N ILE A 12 -3.60 16.19 0.10
CA ILE A 12 -4.52 15.40 0.94
C ILE A 12 -5.60 16.27 1.61
N LYS A 13 -5.41 17.59 1.70
CA LYS A 13 -6.29 18.51 2.47
C LYS A 13 -7.55 19.00 1.73
N GLY A 14 -7.79 18.55 0.50
CA GLY A 14 -8.80 19.12 -0.41
C GLY A 14 -10.27 18.74 -0.19
N VAL A 15 -10.67 18.01 0.86
CA VAL A 15 -12.06 17.55 1.00
C VAL A 15 -12.61 17.88 2.39
N GLY A 16 -13.57 18.81 2.42
CA GLY A 16 -14.21 19.32 3.63
C GLY A 16 -15.09 18.29 4.34
N PHE A 17 -15.07 18.37 5.68
CA PHE A 17 -15.79 17.52 6.61
C PHE A 17 -17.27 17.93 6.74
N ILE A 18 -18.16 16.95 6.78
CA ILE A 18 -19.50 17.08 7.38
C ILE A 18 -19.68 15.88 8.32
N ASN A 19 -19.91 16.16 9.60
CA ASN A 19 -20.23 15.17 10.63
C ASN A 19 -21.70 14.72 10.51
N SER A 20 -21.95 13.42 10.60
CA SER A 20 -23.26 12.92 11.05
C SER A 20 -23.10 11.60 11.81
N HIS A 21 -23.59 11.62 13.05
CA HIS A 21 -23.71 10.48 13.96
C HIS A 21 -24.65 9.39 13.45
N GLU A 22 -24.34 8.17 13.92
CA GLU A 22 -25.21 7.01 14.19
C GLU A 22 -26.28 6.60 13.17
N MET A 23 -26.13 5.38 12.63
CA MET A 23 -27.25 4.43 12.51
C MET A 23 -26.74 3.06 12.08
N THR A 24 -26.73 2.11 13.02
CA THR A 24 -26.42 0.69 12.78
C THR A 24 -27.73 -0.02 12.42
N ILE A 25 -27.86 -0.55 11.20
CA ILE A 25 -28.93 -1.51 10.87
C ILE A 25 -28.30 -2.77 10.30
N THR A 26 -28.41 -3.84 11.09
CA THR A 26 -27.98 -5.20 10.81
C THR A 26 -28.71 -5.81 9.60
N GLN A 27 -27.95 -6.16 8.56
CA GLN A 27 -28.40 -7.07 7.50
C GLN A 27 -28.54 -8.50 8.06
N LYS A 28 -29.76 -8.97 8.25
CA LYS A 28 -30.05 -10.40 8.36
C LYS A 28 -31.41 -10.70 7.76
N GLN A 29 -31.48 -11.83 7.06
CA GLN A 29 -32.67 -12.46 6.44
C GLN A 29 -32.89 -12.16 4.94
N ARG A 30 -32.04 -12.77 4.11
CA ARG A 30 -32.46 -13.36 2.83
C ARG A 30 -32.30 -14.87 2.94
N SER A 31 -33.39 -15.60 3.18
CA SER A 31 -33.56 -16.98 2.73
C SER A 31 -34.95 -17.50 3.11
N ASN A 32 -35.52 -18.26 2.18
CA ASN A 32 -36.70 -19.14 2.29
C ASN A 32 -38.07 -18.49 2.07
N HIS A 33 -38.51 -18.47 0.81
CA HIS A 33 -39.93 -18.58 0.48
C HIS A 33 -40.15 -19.80 -0.43
N PRO A 34 -41.19 -20.61 -0.18
CA PRO A 34 -41.55 -21.76 -1.01
C PRO A 34 -42.13 -21.30 -2.37
N ASP A 35 -41.84 -22.09 -3.42
CA ASP A 35 -42.31 -21.88 -4.78
C ASP A 35 -43.84 -21.81 -4.87
N ILE A 36 -44.37 -20.59 -5.02
CA ILE A 36 -45.71 -20.37 -5.58
C ILE A 36 -45.49 -20.25 -7.10
N PRO A 37 -46.24 -20.99 -7.95
CA PRO A 37 -45.93 -21.11 -9.38
C PRO A 37 -46.27 -19.80 -10.10
N TRP A 38 -45.34 -18.86 -10.09
CA TRP A 38 -45.41 -17.64 -10.88
C TRP A 38 -44.33 -17.69 -11.93
N ASN A 39 -44.60 -18.49 -12.96
CA ASN A 39 -43.76 -18.53 -14.14
C ASN A 39 -43.98 -17.22 -14.92
N SER A 40 -43.04 -16.29 -14.79
CA SER A 40 -43.05 -14.96 -15.40
C SER A 40 -42.93 -14.97 -16.93
N ASN A 41 -42.85 -16.14 -17.57
CA ASN A 41 -42.65 -16.32 -19.00
C ASN A 41 -43.70 -17.21 -19.69
N LYS A 42 -44.99 -16.88 -19.55
CA LYS A 42 -45.99 -17.31 -20.55
C LYS A 42 -46.72 -16.11 -21.11
N ASN A 43 -46.56 -15.93 -22.42
CA ASN A 43 -47.23 -14.93 -23.26
C ASN A 43 -48.71 -14.77 -22.85
N LEU A 44 -49.08 -13.57 -22.39
CA LEU A 44 -50.48 -13.21 -22.17
C LEU A 44 -51.10 -12.82 -23.54
N PRO A 45 -52.20 -13.46 -23.95
CA PRO A 45 -52.84 -13.15 -25.23
C PRO A 45 -53.47 -11.74 -25.22
N SER A 46 -53.34 -11.07 -26.36
CA SER A 46 -53.84 -9.73 -26.66
C SER A 46 -55.36 -9.70 -26.83
N ALA A 47 -56.09 -9.51 -25.73
CA ALA A 47 -57.46 -9.00 -25.78
C ALA A 47 -57.81 -8.31 -24.46
N LYS A 48 -57.69 -6.97 -24.43
CA LYS A 48 -58.16 -6.14 -23.32
C LYS A 48 -59.70 -6.18 -23.28
N PRO A 49 -60.36 -6.31 -22.11
CA PRO A 49 -61.77 -6.00 -22.02
C PRO A 49 -62.00 -4.54 -22.41
N SER A 50 -63.14 -4.23 -23.02
CA SER A 50 -63.55 -2.87 -23.42
C SER A 50 -63.63 -1.86 -22.27
N SER A 51 -63.46 -2.33 -21.02
CA SER A 51 -63.45 -1.55 -19.78
C SER A 51 -62.09 -1.52 -19.06
N ALA A 52 -60.96 -1.66 -19.75
CA ALA A 52 -59.63 -1.69 -19.12
C ALA A 52 -59.09 -0.34 -18.59
N TRP A 53 -59.85 0.76 -18.68
CA TRP A 53 -59.40 2.11 -18.30
C TRP A 53 -59.04 2.25 -16.80
N PHE A 54 -59.63 1.45 -15.91
CA PHE A 54 -59.35 1.55 -14.48
C PHE A 54 -58.00 0.93 -14.07
N LEU A 55 -57.39 0.10 -14.93
CA LEU A 55 -56.05 -0.45 -14.67
C LEU A 55 -54.94 0.60 -14.87
N THR A 56 -55.22 1.63 -15.67
CA THR A 56 -54.35 2.81 -15.80
C THR A 56 -54.34 3.65 -14.52
N ASP A 57 -55.49 3.78 -13.84
CA ASP A 57 -55.60 4.54 -12.58
C ASP A 57 -55.16 3.72 -11.35
N HIS A 58 -55.07 2.40 -11.47
CA HIS A 58 -54.73 1.48 -10.39
C HIS A 58 -53.65 0.46 -10.82
N PRO A 59 -52.38 0.89 -10.92
CA PRO A 59 -51.27 0.06 -11.43
C PRO A 59 -50.89 -1.13 -10.51
N TRP A 60 -51.44 -1.20 -9.31
CA TRP A 60 -51.30 -2.29 -8.35
C TRP A 60 -52.31 -3.44 -8.61
N LEU A 61 -53.24 -3.29 -9.56
CA LEU A 61 -54.20 -4.32 -9.94
C LEU A 61 -53.74 -5.10 -11.19
N ARG A 62 -54.02 -6.40 -11.20
CA ARG A 62 -53.88 -7.28 -12.35
C ARG A 62 -55.17 -8.04 -12.62
N ALA A 63 -55.62 -8.02 -13.87
CA ALA A 63 -56.75 -8.81 -14.31
C ALA A 63 -56.33 -10.26 -14.57
N ILE A 64 -57.17 -11.21 -14.12
CA ILE A 64 -57.03 -12.64 -14.36
C ILE A 64 -58.30 -13.12 -15.05
N ARG A 65 -58.13 -13.97 -16.07
CA ARG A 65 -59.23 -14.60 -16.80
C ARG A 65 -59.33 -16.06 -16.37
N THR A 66 -60.54 -16.47 -16.00
CA THR A 66 -60.95 -17.89 -15.94
C THR A 66 -62.02 -18.12 -17.01
N ASP A 67 -62.32 -19.38 -17.32
CA ASP A 67 -63.03 -19.80 -18.55
C ASP A 67 -64.34 -19.05 -18.87
N ASN A 68 -64.98 -18.40 -17.90
CA ASN A 68 -66.17 -17.55 -18.14
C ASN A 68 -66.24 -16.21 -17.38
N GLN A 69 -65.20 -15.76 -16.64
CA GLN A 69 -65.22 -14.47 -15.92
C GLN A 69 -63.83 -13.81 -15.79
N TYR A 70 -63.81 -12.48 -15.65
CA TYR A 70 -62.62 -11.71 -15.28
C TYR A 70 -62.66 -11.36 -13.79
N GLY A 71 -61.56 -11.62 -13.09
CA GLY A 71 -61.34 -11.23 -11.70
C GLY A 71 -60.11 -10.33 -11.55
N LEU A 72 -60.03 -9.59 -10.45
CA LEU A 72 -58.90 -8.71 -10.12
C LEU A 72 -58.10 -9.23 -8.93
N LEU A 73 -56.77 -9.19 -9.04
CA LEU A 73 -55.85 -9.35 -7.91
C LEU A 73 -55.02 -8.09 -7.69
N CYS A 74 -54.67 -7.82 -6.44
CA CYS A 74 -53.71 -6.80 -6.05
C CYS A 74 -52.31 -7.42 -6.02
N ILE A 75 -51.41 -6.96 -6.89
CA ILE A 75 -50.03 -7.46 -6.99
C ILE A 75 -49.31 -7.26 -5.65
N ASP A 76 -49.45 -6.06 -5.07
CA ASP A 76 -48.76 -5.62 -3.85
C ASP A 76 -49.16 -6.45 -2.62
N CYS A 77 -50.40 -6.95 -2.60
CA CYS A 77 -50.88 -7.79 -1.51
C CYS A 77 -50.64 -9.29 -1.79
N ALA A 78 -50.73 -9.72 -3.05
CA ALA A 78 -50.53 -11.12 -3.45
C ALA A 78 -49.08 -11.59 -3.30
N GLU A 79 -48.10 -10.69 -3.43
CA GLU A 79 -46.67 -10.98 -3.25
C GLU A 79 -46.33 -11.54 -1.85
N PHE A 80 -47.20 -11.31 -0.84
CA PHE A 80 -47.03 -11.76 0.54
C PHE A 80 -48.16 -12.68 1.02
N ALA A 81 -48.69 -13.53 0.13
CA ALA A 81 -49.79 -14.47 0.41
C ALA A 81 -49.50 -15.54 1.49
N SER A 82 -48.38 -15.46 2.22
CA SER A 82 -48.04 -16.31 3.35
C SER A 82 -48.56 -15.79 4.71
N ASP A 83 -49.06 -14.55 4.77
CA ASP A 83 -49.53 -13.92 6.01
C ASP A 83 -50.98 -14.33 6.33
N GLU A 84 -51.15 -15.41 7.10
CA GLU A 84 -52.47 -16.02 7.40
C GLU A 84 -53.45 -15.05 8.09
N ALA A 85 -52.95 -14.11 8.90
CA ALA A 85 -53.77 -13.14 9.61
C ALA A 85 -54.44 -12.15 8.64
N ALA A 86 -53.69 -11.72 7.60
CA ALA A 86 -54.18 -10.84 6.55
C ALA A 86 -55.23 -11.52 5.64
N ILE A 87 -55.05 -12.82 5.38
CA ILE A 87 -55.97 -13.62 4.56
C ILE A 87 -57.29 -13.85 5.28
N LYS A 88 -57.25 -14.15 6.59
CA LYS A 88 -58.45 -14.33 7.40
C LYS A 88 -59.30 -13.05 7.49
N LYS A 89 -58.66 -11.88 7.64
CA LYS A 89 -59.36 -10.59 7.76
C LYS A 89 -60.04 -10.12 6.47
N SER A 90 -59.47 -10.46 5.31
CA SER A 90 -59.97 -10.07 3.97
C SER A 90 -60.80 -11.16 3.28
N GLN A 91 -61.02 -12.31 3.92
CA GLN A 91 -61.54 -13.54 3.30
C GLN A 91 -60.74 -13.98 2.04
N GLY A 92 -59.52 -13.48 1.88
CA GLY A 92 -58.64 -13.72 0.75
C GLY A 92 -58.97 -12.96 -0.54
N ALA A 93 -59.96 -12.04 -0.55
CA ALA A 93 -60.29 -11.26 -1.73
C ALA A 93 -59.15 -10.32 -2.14
N PHE A 94 -58.87 -10.19 -3.45
CA PHE A 94 -57.72 -9.48 -4.04
C PHE A 94 -56.33 -10.06 -3.75
N ILE A 95 -56.19 -11.01 -2.81
CA ILE A 95 -54.89 -11.59 -2.40
C ILE A 95 -54.71 -12.98 -2.98
N VAL A 96 -55.56 -13.93 -2.56
CA VAL A 96 -55.52 -15.34 -2.99
C VAL A 96 -56.71 -15.65 -3.91
N ARG A 97 -57.84 -14.98 -3.69
CA ARG A 97 -59.06 -15.10 -4.49
C ARG A 97 -59.27 -13.82 -5.29
N PRO A 98 -59.42 -13.91 -6.62
CA PRO A 98 -59.74 -12.75 -7.44
C PRO A 98 -61.05 -12.09 -7.02
N TYR A 99 -61.14 -10.78 -7.17
CA TYR A 99 -62.37 -10.04 -6.94
C TYR A 99 -63.22 -10.02 -8.21
N TRP A 100 -64.44 -10.59 -8.14
CA TRP A 100 -65.30 -10.85 -9.31
C TRP A 100 -66.47 -9.88 -9.46
N LYS A 101 -66.78 -9.06 -8.44
CA LYS A 101 -68.02 -8.26 -8.35
C LYS A 101 -67.95 -6.94 -9.14
N LEU A 102 -67.46 -6.99 -10.37
CA LEU A 102 -67.24 -5.81 -11.21
C LEU A 102 -68.53 -5.18 -11.75
N LYS A 103 -69.62 -5.94 -11.92
CA LYS A 103 -70.85 -5.47 -12.59
C LYS A 103 -71.86 -4.72 -11.71
N HIS A 104 -71.89 -4.95 -10.39
CA HIS A 104 -72.90 -4.34 -9.49
C HIS A 104 -72.34 -3.47 -8.36
N LYS A 105 -71.04 -3.58 -8.02
CA LYS A 105 -70.34 -2.78 -6.99
C LYS A 105 -68.88 -2.50 -7.35
N GLY A 106 -68.55 -2.53 -8.64
CA GLY A 106 -67.19 -2.78 -9.13
C GLY A 106 -66.11 -1.78 -8.70
N LEU A 107 -66.47 -0.55 -8.37
CA LEU A 107 -65.53 0.49 -7.94
C LEU A 107 -65.43 0.61 -6.41
N GLU A 108 -66.50 0.29 -5.66
CA GLU A 108 -66.51 0.39 -4.20
C GLU A 108 -65.48 -0.55 -3.57
N GLY A 109 -65.44 -1.81 -4.02
CA GLY A 109 -64.47 -2.80 -3.50
C GLY A 109 -63.01 -2.46 -3.81
N ILE A 110 -62.75 -1.76 -4.92
CA ILE A 110 -61.40 -1.27 -5.27
C ILE A 110 -61.02 -0.09 -4.37
N GLN A 111 -61.96 0.82 -4.10
CA GLN A 111 -61.72 1.95 -3.20
C GLN A 111 -61.53 1.51 -1.74
N GLU A 112 -62.28 0.51 -1.28
CA GLU A 112 -62.10 -0.12 0.03
C GLU A 112 -60.72 -0.78 0.14
N GLN A 113 -60.30 -1.53 -0.89
CA GLN A 113 -58.96 -2.13 -0.92
C GLN A 113 -57.87 -1.05 -0.92
N LYS A 114 -58.06 0.04 -1.65
CA LYS A 114 -57.12 1.18 -1.65
C LYS A 114 -56.99 1.83 -0.28
N LYS A 115 -58.09 1.90 0.49
CA LYS A 115 -58.12 2.44 1.86
C LYS A 115 -57.62 1.44 2.92
N SER A 116 -57.43 0.17 2.56
CA SER A 116 -56.97 -0.86 3.49
C SER A 116 -55.53 -0.58 3.97
N ASP A 117 -55.32 -0.57 5.29
CA ASP A 117 -54.00 -0.41 5.91
C ASP A 117 -52.99 -1.45 5.40
N LEU A 118 -53.48 -2.66 5.10
CA LEU A 118 -52.68 -3.73 4.54
C LEU A 118 -52.14 -3.34 3.16
N HIS A 119 -52.99 -2.81 2.28
CA HIS A 119 -52.58 -2.39 0.94
C HIS A 119 -51.59 -1.24 1.02
N ARG A 120 -51.89 -0.20 1.82
CA ARG A 120 -51.02 0.98 1.97
C ARG A 120 -49.61 0.59 2.42
N THR A 121 -49.51 -0.20 3.51
CA THR A 121 -48.21 -0.63 4.06
C THR A 121 -47.41 -1.47 3.06
N ARG A 122 -48.07 -2.27 2.23
CA ARG A 122 -47.41 -3.15 1.25
C ARG A 122 -46.98 -2.40 0.00
N THR A 123 -47.79 -1.46 -0.47
CA THR A 123 -47.41 -0.54 -1.53
C THR A 123 -46.23 0.33 -1.12
N ASP A 124 -46.22 0.85 0.12
CA ASP A 124 -45.08 1.61 0.66
C ASP A 124 -43.79 0.77 0.68
N ARG A 125 -43.87 -0.50 1.09
CA ARG A 125 -42.73 -1.43 1.05
C ARG A 125 -42.25 -1.73 -0.37
N ARG A 126 -43.16 -1.90 -1.32
CA ARG A 126 -42.80 -2.16 -2.73
C ARG A 126 -42.19 -0.93 -3.39
N ILE A 127 -42.66 0.27 -3.06
CA ILE A 127 -42.05 1.53 -3.49
C ILE A 127 -40.66 1.67 -2.87
N ALA A 128 -40.51 1.41 -1.56
CA ALA A 128 -39.22 1.43 -0.88
C ALA A 128 -38.23 0.43 -1.48
N SER A 129 -38.66 -0.81 -1.81
CA SER A 129 -37.79 -1.80 -2.45
C SER A 129 -37.38 -1.39 -3.87
N LYS A 130 -38.29 -0.77 -4.64
CA LYS A 130 -37.99 -0.19 -5.95
C LYS A 130 -36.96 0.94 -5.84
N ILE A 131 -37.12 1.84 -4.88
CA ILE A 131 -36.17 2.92 -4.60
C ILE A 131 -34.79 2.34 -4.26
N VAL A 132 -34.72 1.31 -3.41
CA VAL A 132 -33.45 0.62 -3.08
C VAL A 132 -32.83 -0.06 -4.31
N SER A 133 -33.65 -0.65 -5.19
CA SER A 133 -33.16 -1.29 -6.42
C SER A 133 -32.66 -0.32 -7.49
N ILE A 134 -33.24 0.88 -7.56
CA ILE A 134 -32.90 1.91 -8.54
C ILE A 134 -31.69 2.72 -8.07
N ASN A 135 -31.61 3.03 -6.77
CA ASN A 135 -30.55 3.86 -6.23
C ASN A 135 -29.29 3.06 -5.82
N GLY A 136 -29.35 1.72 -5.83
CA GLY A 136 -28.28 0.90 -5.26
C GLY A 136 -28.11 1.18 -3.77
N ASN A 137 -27.28 0.39 -3.09
CA ASN A 137 -27.00 0.60 -1.67
C ASN A 137 -26.04 1.80 -1.49
N VAL A 138 -26.52 3.03 -1.73
CA VAL A 138 -25.75 4.28 -1.57
C VAL A 138 -25.14 4.36 -0.17
N ALA A 139 -25.86 3.90 0.86
CA ALA A 139 -25.37 3.84 2.23
C ALA A 139 -24.18 2.87 2.37
N GLY A 140 -24.26 1.68 1.76
CA GLY A 140 -23.13 0.74 1.71
C GLY A 140 -21.94 1.28 0.93
N GLN A 141 -22.17 1.96 -0.19
CA GLN A 141 -21.10 2.60 -0.97
C GLN A 141 -20.43 3.73 -0.19
N LEU A 142 -21.20 4.60 0.47
CA LEU A 142 -20.69 5.66 1.34
C LEU A 142 -19.92 5.10 2.54
N GLN A 143 -20.37 3.99 3.13
CA GLN A 143 -19.67 3.34 4.23
C GLN A 143 -18.33 2.74 3.78
N CYS A 144 -18.28 2.08 2.61
CA CYS A 144 -17.03 1.61 2.01
C CYS A 144 -16.08 2.77 1.71
N VAL A 145 -16.59 3.87 1.13
CA VAL A 145 -15.79 5.07 0.85
C VAL A 145 -15.24 5.68 2.15
N ASN A 146 -16.04 5.74 3.22
CA ASN A 146 -15.59 6.29 4.50
C ASN A 146 -14.53 5.39 5.17
N LEU A 147 -14.69 4.08 5.10
CA LEU A 147 -13.67 3.12 5.55
C LEU A 147 -12.38 3.25 4.73
N ASP A 148 -12.47 3.45 3.42
CA ASP A 148 -11.31 3.68 2.56
C ASP A 148 -10.58 4.99 2.91
N ILE A 149 -11.32 6.07 3.17
CA ILE A 149 -10.76 7.35 3.60
C ILE A 149 -10.01 7.21 4.93
N GLN A 150 -10.63 6.54 5.92
CA GLN A 150 -9.99 6.28 7.21
C GLN A 150 -8.74 5.41 7.04
N THR A 151 -8.82 4.36 6.23
CA THR A 151 -7.68 3.45 5.97
C THR A 151 -6.52 4.20 5.33
N ARG A 152 -6.77 5.09 4.37
CA ARG A 152 -5.74 5.96 3.75
C ARG A 152 -5.07 6.89 4.76
N LYS A 153 -5.84 7.47 5.69
CA LYS A 153 -5.28 8.32 6.75
C LYS A 153 -4.27 7.55 7.60
N TYR A 154 -4.60 6.34 8.02
CA TYR A 154 -3.69 5.54 8.84
C TYR A 154 -2.49 5.00 8.06
N LEU A 155 -2.69 4.60 6.80
CA LEU A 155 -1.59 4.21 5.92
C LEU A 155 -0.56 5.33 5.76
N THR A 156 -1.04 6.58 5.66
CA THR A 156 -0.17 7.76 5.59
C THR A 156 0.72 7.88 6.83
N ILE A 157 0.18 7.64 8.02
CA ILE A 157 0.96 7.68 9.28
C ILE A 157 1.99 6.56 9.32
N LEU A 158 1.64 5.36 8.90
CA LEU A 158 2.56 4.22 8.85
C LEU A 158 3.71 4.48 7.88
N ILE A 159 3.41 4.96 6.67
CA ILE A 159 4.42 5.33 5.67
C ILE A 159 5.28 6.50 6.15
N GLN A 160 4.72 7.51 6.81
CA GLN A 160 5.49 8.60 7.41
C GLN A 160 6.42 8.12 8.52
N THR A 161 5.95 7.19 9.35
CA THR A 161 6.76 6.57 10.40
C THR A 161 7.92 5.81 9.79
N LEU A 162 7.65 5.01 8.74
CA LEU A 162 8.67 4.30 7.98
C LEU A 162 9.68 5.26 7.33
N TRP A 163 9.20 6.33 6.71
CA TRP A 163 10.05 7.36 6.11
C TRP A 163 10.97 8.01 7.14
N ASN A 164 10.47 8.32 8.34
CA ASN A 164 11.29 8.88 9.41
C ASN A 164 12.34 7.88 9.92
N ILE A 165 12.00 6.59 10.01
CA ILE A 165 12.98 5.54 10.34
C ILE A 165 14.11 5.51 9.32
N ILE A 166 13.79 5.56 8.03
CA ILE A 166 14.78 5.58 6.94
C ILE A 166 15.64 6.85 7.04
N LYS A 167 15.01 8.01 7.21
CA LYS A 167 15.68 9.30 7.24
C LYS A 167 16.63 9.47 8.42
N GLU A 168 16.27 8.92 9.58
CA GLU A 168 17.09 8.99 10.80
C GLU A 168 17.99 7.75 10.96
N GLU A 169 18.15 6.94 9.90
CA GLU A 169 19.02 5.75 9.85
C GLU A 169 18.74 4.73 10.97
N ILE A 170 17.47 4.65 11.40
CA ILE A 170 17.04 3.70 12.41
C ILE A 170 16.82 2.34 11.73
N ALA A 171 17.28 1.27 12.37
CA ALA A 171 17.10 -0.09 11.84
C ALA A 171 15.61 -0.42 11.61
N LEU A 172 15.25 -0.89 10.41
CA LEU A 172 13.87 -1.19 10.00
C LEU A 172 13.14 -2.18 10.93
N VAL A 173 13.89 -3.09 11.58
CA VAL A 173 13.37 -4.01 12.60
C VAL A 173 12.68 -3.28 13.77
N LYS A 174 13.03 -2.01 14.01
CA LYS A 174 12.42 -1.16 15.05
C LYS A 174 11.09 -0.55 14.65
N PHE A 175 10.64 -0.67 13.39
CA PHE A 175 9.35 -0.14 12.94
C PHE A 175 8.20 -0.63 13.82
N LYS A 176 8.15 -1.93 14.09
CA LYS A 176 7.14 -2.54 14.97
C LYS A 176 7.19 -1.98 16.38
N THR A 177 8.39 -1.87 16.95
CA THR A 177 8.59 -1.35 18.31
C THR A 177 8.18 0.12 18.40
N LEU A 178 8.46 0.92 17.36
CA LEU A 178 8.09 2.33 17.32
C LEU A 178 6.58 2.53 17.26
N ILE A 179 5.87 1.75 16.44
CA ILE A 179 4.40 1.79 16.38
C ILE A 179 3.79 1.36 17.72
N GLN A 180 4.34 0.33 18.38
CA GLN A 180 3.92 -0.07 19.73
C GLN A 180 4.16 1.03 20.76
N PHE A 181 5.31 1.70 20.69
CA PHE A 181 5.60 2.85 21.54
C PHE A 181 4.58 3.98 21.33
N LEU A 182 4.28 4.35 20.08
CA LEU A 182 3.27 5.37 19.76
C LEU A 182 1.87 5.00 20.28
N TYR A 183 1.54 3.71 20.28
CA TYR A 183 0.31 3.21 20.90
C TYR A 183 0.32 3.39 22.43
N HIS A 184 1.41 3.04 23.10
CA HIS A 184 1.54 3.19 24.56
C HIS A 184 1.52 4.65 25.03
N VAL A 185 2.07 5.56 24.23
CA VAL A 185 2.01 7.02 24.45
C VAL A 185 0.62 7.60 24.13
N GLN A 186 -0.34 6.75 23.75
CA GLN A 186 -1.73 7.12 23.45
C GLN A 186 -1.86 8.13 22.30
N CYS A 187 -1.00 8.02 21.28
CA CYS A 187 -1.14 8.82 20.07
C CYS A 187 -2.52 8.56 19.43
N PRO A 188 -3.40 9.57 19.30
CA PRO A 188 -4.81 9.36 18.94
C PRO A 188 -5.00 8.59 17.64
N ASP A 189 -4.22 8.92 16.62
CA ASP A 189 -4.36 8.28 15.31
C ASP A 189 -3.88 6.82 15.32
N VAL A 190 -2.81 6.51 16.06
CA VAL A 190 -2.31 5.13 16.20
C VAL A 190 -3.29 4.31 17.05
N VAL A 191 -3.79 4.84 18.16
CA VAL A 191 -4.80 4.16 18.99
C VAL A 191 -6.07 3.85 18.19
N ASN A 192 -6.53 4.79 17.37
CA ASN A 192 -7.70 4.56 16.52
C ASN A 192 -7.43 3.54 15.42
N TRP A 193 -6.24 3.56 14.81
CA TRP A 193 -5.81 2.49 13.90
C TRP A 193 -5.83 1.11 14.58
N PHE A 194 -5.35 1.03 15.83
CA PHE A 194 -5.39 -0.20 16.61
C PHE A 194 -6.81 -0.66 16.99
N LYS A 195 -7.86 0.12 16.79
CA LYS A 195 -9.24 -0.35 17.00
C LYS A 195 -9.83 -1.06 15.78
N ILE A 196 -9.21 -0.93 14.62
CA ILE A 196 -9.70 -1.50 13.36
C ILE A 196 -9.14 -2.93 13.22
N SER A 197 -9.99 -3.93 13.51
CA SER A 197 -9.59 -5.34 13.67
C SER A 197 -8.94 -5.98 12.44
N ASN A 198 -9.26 -5.51 11.23
CA ASN A 198 -8.84 -6.18 9.97
C ASN A 198 -7.64 -5.52 9.28
N VAL A 199 -7.13 -4.41 9.82
CA VAL A 199 -6.09 -3.58 9.17
C VAL A 199 -4.71 -3.85 9.75
N LYS A 200 -4.62 -4.25 11.03
CA LYS A 200 -3.35 -4.53 11.71
C LYS A 200 -2.52 -5.62 11.04
N GLU A 201 -3.14 -6.76 10.76
CA GLU A 201 -2.43 -7.93 10.23
C GLU A 201 -1.93 -7.70 8.80
N ARG A 202 -2.61 -6.84 8.03
CA ARG A 202 -2.26 -6.52 6.64
C ARG A 202 -1.08 -5.57 6.49
N TYR A 203 -0.92 -4.61 7.40
CA TYR A 203 0.04 -3.52 7.23
C TYR A 203 1.21 -3.57 8.21
N TRP A 204 1.33 -4.67 8.96
CA TRP A 204 2.38 -4.90 9.95
C TRP A 204 3.30 -6.06 9.57
N SER A 205 3.03 -6.72 8.44
CA SER A 205 3.88 -7.80 7.93
C SER A 205 5.13 -7.24 7.25
N TRP A 206 6.19 -8.06 7.15
CA TRP A 206 7.40 -7.65 6.46
C TRP A 206 7.14 -7.39 4.98
N GLU A 207 6.23 -8.15 4.37
CA GLU A 207 5.81 -7.99 2.98
C GLU A 207 5.20 -6.61 2.73
N ALA A 208 4.33 -6.13 3.63
CA ALA A 208 3.76 -4.79 3.51
C ALA A 208 4.84 -3.70 3.63
N ILE A 209 5.78 -3.85 4.57
CA ILE A 209 6.91 -2.92 4.72
C ILE A 209 7.77 -2.94 3.45
N ALA A 210 8.06 -4.11 2.89
CA ALA A 210 8.84 -4.26 1.66
C ALA A 210 8.15 -3.60 0.46
N GLU A 211 6.83 -3.75 0.30
CA GLU A 211 6.05 -3.07 -0.74
C GLU A 211 6.08 -1.54 -0.58
N TRP A 212 6.00 -1.04 0.65
CA TRP A 212 6.13 0.39 0.92
C TRP A 212 7.52 0.90 0.63
N LEU A 213 8.57 0.15 0.97
CA LEU A 213 9.95 0.50 0.62
C LEU A 213 10.13 0.59 -0.90
N GLN A 214 9.61 -0.37 -1.66
CA GLN A 214 9.62 -0.30 -3.13
C GLN A 214 8.84 0.91 -3.69
N SER A 215 7.74 1.29 -3.02
CA SER A 215 6.95 2.46 -3.43
C SER A 215 7.68 3.76 -3.13
N ILE A 216 8.34 3.84 -1.96
CA ILE A 216 9.19 4.96 -1.57
C ILE A 216 10.37 5.09 -2.54
N ASP A 217 11.04 3.99 -2.86
CA ASP A 217 12.13 3.92 -3.82
C ASP A 217 11.72 4.48 -5.20
N LYS A 218 10.61 4.00 -5.75
CA LYS A 218 10.03 4.52 -7.00
C LYS A 218 9.72 6.02 -6.91
N TYR A 219 9.21 6.48 -5.78
CA TYR A 219 8.89 7.89 -5.57
C TYR A 219 10.15 8.76 -5.49
N VAL A 220 11.18 8.32 -4.77
CA VAL A 220 12.48 8.99 -4.70
C VAL A 220 13.12 9.06 -6.09
N HIS A 221 13.12 7.96 -6.83
CA HIS A 221 13.58 7.94 -8.21
C HIS A 221 12.84 8.95 -9.08
N HIS A 222 11.50 8.96 -9.03
CA HIS A 222 10.68 9.93 -9.76
C HIS A 222 10.99 11.39 -9.39
N LEU A 223 11.42 11.67 -8.15
CA LEU A 223 11.83 13.02 -7.74
C LEU A 223 13.22 13.42 -8.25
N GLN A 224 14.12 12.45 -8.43
CA GLN A 224 15.48 12.68 -8.94
C GLN A 224 15.51 12.82 -10.47
N THR A 225 14.65 12.07 -11.19
CA THR A 225 14.63 12.03 -12.66
C THR A 225 14.58 13.42 -13.34
N PRO A 226 13.75 14.39 -12.89
CA PRO A 226 13.68 15.71 -13.53
C PRO A 226 15.01 16.46 -13.53
N SER A 227 15.77 16.40 -12.44
CA SER A 227 17.07 17.06 -12.33
C SER A 227 18.08 16.43 -13.29
N ILE A 228 18.13 15.10 -13.34
CA ILE A 228 19.03 14.37 -14.25
C ILE A 228 18.67 14.63 -15.71
N ARG A 229 17.38 14.67 -16.07
CA ARG A 229 16.89 14.94 -17.43
C ARG A 229 17.42 16.25 -17.99
N LYS A 230 17.54 17.26 -17.13
CA LYS A 230 18.11 18.56 -17.51
C LYS A 230 19.59 18.41 -17.79
N THR A 231 20.35 17.75 -16.91
CA THR A 231 21.79 17.59 -17.09
C THR A 231 22.18 16.73 -18.29
N ARG A 232 23.38 16.97 -18.83
CA ARG A 232 24.02 16.08 -19.82
C ARG A 232 25.29 15.42 -19.28
N TYR A 233 25.96 16.09 -18.37
CA TYR A 233 27.27 15.69 -17.85
C TYR A 233 27.11 15.14 -16.44
N ILE A 234 27.61 13.92 -16.23
CA ILE A 234 27.53 13.22 -14.96
C ILE A 234 28.90 12.67 -14.55
N ASN A 235 29.15 12.65 -13.25
CA ASN A 235 30.23 11.88 -12.65
C ASN A 235 29.63 10.65 -11.97
N ILE A 236 30.31 9.52 -12.12
CA ILE A 236 29.90 8.27 -11.50
C ILE A 236 30.81 8.00 -10.31
N ILE A 237 30.19 7.79 -9.16
CA ILE A 237 30.83 7.36 -7.93
C ILE A 237 30.32 5.95 -7.65
N MET A 238 31.23 4.98 -7.55
CA MET A 238 30.85 3.61 -7.19
C MET A 238 31.71 3.12 -6.05
N ASP A 239 31.07 2.40 -5.14
CA ASP A 239 31.71 1.80 -3.98
C ASP A 239 31.15 0.39 -3.74
N GLU A 240 32.02 -0.53 -3.38
CA GLU A 240 31.67 -1.92 -3.08
C GLU A 240 31.82 -2.13 -1.57
N THR A 241 30.73 -2.57 -0.93
CA THR A 241 30.74 -2.93 0.48
C THR A 241 30.39 -4.40 0.65
N ARG A 242 31.04 -5.07 1.61
CA ARG A 242 30.74 -6.45 1.98
C ARG A 242 29.90 -6.45 3.25
N ASP A 243 28.77 -7.15 3.24
CA ASP A 243 27.92 -7.29 4.42
C ASP A 243 28.42 -8.40 5.36
N ILE A 244 27.82 -8.48 6.56
CA ILE A 244 28.15 -9.50 7.57
C ILE A 244 27.87 -10.95 7.12
N THR A 245 27.07 -11.12 6.06
CA THR A 245 26.79 -12.42 5.44
C THR A 245 27.73 -12.71 4.28
N ALA A 246 28.77 -11.89 4.12
CA ALA A 246 29.78 -11.98 3.07
C ALA A 246 29.24 -11.74 1.65
N ASN A 247 28.08 -11.09 1.52
CA ASN A 247 27.54 -10.65 0.24
C ASN A 247 28.06 -9.26 -0.12
N GLU A 248 28.51 -9.10 -1.35
CA GLU A 248 28.98 -7.81 -1.87
C GLU A 248 27.80 -7.00 -2.42
N MET A 249 27.79 -5.71 -2.10
CA MET A 249 26.79 -4.75 -2.53
C MET A 249 27.50 -3.57 -3.19
N LEU A 250 27.06 -3.25 -4.41
CA LEU A 250 27.55 -2.11 -5.17
C LEU A 250 26.62 -0.92 -4.95
N CYS A 251 27.17 0.16 -4.41
CA CYS A 251 26.53 1.46 -4.35
C CYS A 251 26.93 2.27 -5.59
N LEU A 252 25.95 2.85 -6.29
CA LEU A 252 26.18 3.77 -7.39
C LEU A 252 25.53 5.12 -7.07
N CYS A 253 26.36 6.14 -7.04
CA CYS A 253 26.00 7.52 -6.83
C CYS A 253 26.36 8.37 -8.06
N LEU A 254 25.47 9.30 -8.41
CA LEU A 254 25.71 10.26 -9.47
C LEU A 254 25.97 11.63 -8.87
N ARG A 255 27.01 12.29 -9.41
CA ARG A 255 27.31 13.67 -9.09
C ARG A 255 27.21 14.52 -10.35
N TYR A 256 26.41 15.58 -10.30
CA TYR A 256 26.13 16.44 -11.45
C TYR A 256 25.86 17.88 -11.02
N VAL A 257 25.90 18.80 -11.98
CA VAL A 257 25.53 20.21 -11.75
C VAL A 257 24.09 20.40 -12.19
N GLU A 258 23.22 20.83 -11.27
CA GLU A 258 21.83 21.12 -11.59
C GLU A 258 21.75 22.36 -12.49
N GLU A 259 21.15 22.25 -13.67
CA GLU A 259 21.14 23.34 -14.67
C GLU A 259 20.44 24.60 -14.17
N ASP A 260 19.37 24.47 -13.37
CA ASP A 260 18.58 25.62 -12.93
C ASP A 260 19.32 26.44 -11.84
N SER A 261 20.01 25.76 -10.93
CA SER A 261 20.59 26.39 -9.74
C SER A 261 22.12 26.55 -9.80
N GLY A 262 22.78 25.82 -10.70
CA GLY A 262 24.25 25.71 -10.74
C GLY A 262 24.84 24.94 -9.55
N ASN A 263 24.02 24.38 -8.67
CA ASN A 263 24.49 23.66 -7.50
C ASN A 263 24.98 22.26 -7.88
N ILE A 264 26.03 21.81 -7.20
CA ILE A 264 26.47 20.42 -7.27
C ILE A 264 25.49 19.58 -6.48
N ARG A 265 24.91 18.58 -7.14
CA ARG A 265 24.13 17.52 -6.51
C ARG A 265 24.91 16.22 -6.53
N GLU A 266 24.74 15.47 -5.45
CA GLU A 266 25.24 14.12 -5.27
C GLU A 266 24.09 13.28 -4.76
N GLU A 267 23.68 12.29 -5.55
CA GLU A 267 22.47 11.51 -5.31
C GLU A 267 22.79 10.04 -5.50
N VAL A 268 22.50 9.23 -4.46
CA VAL A 268 22.57 7.78 -4.57
C VAL A 268 21.40 7.30 -5.41
N PHE A 269 21.69 6.45 -6.39
CA PHE A 269 20.69 5.94 -7.32
C PHE A 269 20.47 4.44 -7.21
N MET A 270 21.46 3.69 -6.73
CA MET A 270 21.34 2.24 -6.79
C MET A 270 22.20 1.58 -5.74
N PHE A 271 21.60 0.59 -5.08
CA PHE A 271 22.28 -0.47 -4.37
C PHE A 271 21.95 -1.77 -5.08
N LYS A 272 22.95 -2.52 -5.54
CA LYS A 272 22.71 -3.81 -6.21
C LYS A 272 23.68 -4.87 -5.68
N PRO A 273 23.17 -6.07 -5.33
CA PRO A 273 24.04 -7.17 -4.95
C PRO A 273 24.94 -7.55 -6.12
N VAL A 274 26.22 -7.76 -5.82
CA VAL A 274 27.25 -8.19 -6.75
C VAL A 274 27.36 -9.70 -6.65
N ILE A 275 26.74 -10.39 -7.62
CA ILE A 275 26.81 -11.86 -7.72
C ILE A 275 28.14 -12.28 -8.37
N ASP A 276 28.60 -11.48 -9.33
CA ASP A 276 29.87 -11.64 -10.02
C ASP A 276 30.78 -10.46 -9.65
N GLY A 277 31.65 -10.67 -8.66
CA GLY A 277 32.64 -9.69 -8.19
C GLY A 277 33.80 -9.46 -9.16
N SER A 278 33.80 -10.10 -10.34
CA SER A 278 34.77 -9.75 -11.37
C SER A 278 34.52 -8.31 -11.88
N GLY A 279 35.56 -7.66 -12.38
CA GLY A 279 35.40 -6.34 -13.01
C GLY A 279 34.44 -6.35 -14.20
N GLN A 280 34.16 -7.51 -14.80
CA GLN A 280 33.13 -7.64 -15.84
C GLN A 280 31.71 -7.58 -15.26
N GLY A 281 31.46 -8.25 -14.12
CA GLY A 281 30.17 -8.22 -13.44
C GLY A 281 29.81 -6.81 -12.99
N VAL A 282 30.74 -6.12 -12.35
CA VAL A 282 30.57 -4.72 -11.92
C VAL A 282 30.35 -3.79 -13.11
N PHE A 283 31.11 -3.97 -14.21
CA PHE A 283 30.89 -3.23 -15.45
C PHE A 283 29.48 -3.43 -16.00
N ASN A 284 28.99 -4.68 -16.05
CA ASN A 284 27.67 -4.99 -16.58
C ASN A 284 26.57 -4.30 -15.75
N ILE A 285 26.70 -4.31 -14.43
CA ILE A 285 25.77 -3.62 -13.52
C ILE A 285 25.75 -2.11 -13.80
N ALA A 286 26.92 -1.48 -13.86
CA ALA A 286 27.03 -0.04 -14.13
C ALA A 286 26.48 0.33 -15.51
N ARG A 287 26.80 -0.45 -16.54
CA ARG A 287 26.29 -0.26 -17.90
C ARG A 287 24.77 -0.36 -17.96
N GLU A 288 24.19 -1.43 -17.40
CA GLU A 288 22.73 -1.61 -17.35
C GLU A 288 22.03 -0.43 -16.68
N PHE A 289 22.65 0.14 -15.65
CA PHE A 289 22.13 1.31 -14.95
C PHE A 289 22.17 2.56 -15.83
N ILE A 290 23.31 2.85 -16.47
CA ILE A 290 23.46 4.02 -17.36
C ILE A 290 22.50 3.91 -18.55
N GLU A 291 22.42 2.75 -19.20
CA GLU A 291 21.53 2.51 -20.34
C GLU A 291 20.07 2.75 -19.96
N ARG A 292 19.65 2.28 -18.77
CA ARG A 292 18.31 2.51 -18.24
C ARG A 292 18.06 3.99 -17.98
N LEU A 293 18.99 4.69 -17.34
CA LEU A 293 18.85 6.13 -17.12
C LEU A 293 18.77 6.92 -18.43
N GLN A 294 19.58 6.56 -19.43
CA GLN A 294 19.53 7.19 -20.74
C GLN A 294 18.18 6.97 -21.43
N GLN A 295 17.59 5.78 -21.29
CA GLN A 295 16.23 5.49 -21.76
C GLN A 295 15.16 6.30 -21.00
N GLU A 296 15.23 6.34 -19.67
CA GLU A 296 14.27 7.06 -18.82
C GLU A 296 14.33 8.58 -18.99
N THR A 297 15.52 9.10 -19.30
CA THR A 297 15.73 10.52 -19.59
C THR A 297 15.57 10.88 -21.06
N ASN A 298 15.49 9.88 -21.94
CA ASN A 298 15.50 10.01 -23.40
C ASN A 298 16.64 10.92 -23.89
N LYS A 299 17.84 10.73 -23.30
CA LYS A 299 19.00 11.57 -23.53
C LYS A 299 20.29 10.78 -23.34
N GLU A 300 21.28 11.07 -24.18
CA GLU A 300 22.63 10.56 -23.99
C GLU A 300 23.33 11.30 -22.83
N LEU A 301 23.62 10.55 -21.77
CA LEU A 301 24.41 11.01 -20.62
C LEU A 301 25.90 10.84 -20.91
N ILE A 302 26.68 11.91 -20.71
CA ILE A 302 28.13 11.94 -20.89
C ILE A 302 28.80 11.80 -19.53
N ILE A 303 29.56 10.72 -19.36
CA ILE A 303 30.33 10.46 -18.14
C ILE A 303 31.64 11.25 -18.20
N THR A 304 31.75 12.27 -17.37
CA THR A 304 32.92 13.17 -17.31
C THR A 304 33.96 12.74 -16.30
N ALA A 305 33.55 12.06 -15.23
CA ALA A 305 34.46 11.46 -14.26
C ALA A 305 33.93 10.13 -13.72
N GLN A 306 34.86 9.29 -13.30
CA GLN A 306 34.64 8.00 -12.66
C GLN A 306 35.47 7.97 -11.38
N THR A 307 34.82 7.74 -10.23
CA THR A 307 35.49 7.75 -8.93
C THR A 307 35.30 6.43 -8.20
N TYR A 308 36.41 5.77 -7.84
CA TYR A 308 36.43 4.43 -7.26
C TYR A 308 37.47 4.31 -6.13
N ASP A 309 37.35 3.28 -5.31
CA ASP A 309 38.29 2.96 -4.22
C ASP A 309 39.69 2.55 -4.73
N GLY A 310 39.78 2.00 -5.95
CA GLY A 310 41.01 1.48 -6.52
C GLY A 310 41.10 -0.05 -6.51
N ALA A 311 40.01 -0.75 -6.19
CA ALA A 311 39.89 -2.20 -6.33
C ALA A 311 40.34 -2.65 -7.72
N SER A 312 40.92 -3.85 -7.82
CA SER A 312 41.52 -4.34 -9.08
C SER A 312 40.56 -4.27 -10.29
N SER A 313 39.28 -4.57 -10.08
CA SER A 313 38.14 -4.45 -11.01
C SER A 313 37.92 -3.03 -11.55
N MET A 314 38.19 -2.03 -10.70
CA MET A 314 37.89 -0.61 -10.87
C MET A 314 39.16 0.25 -11.01
N SER A 315 40.35 -0.34 -11.06
CA SER A 315 41.63 0.36 -10.94
C SER A 315 42.04 1.16 -12.20
N TYR A 316 42.94 2.13 -12.02
CA TYR A 316 43.49 2.96 -13.11
C TYR A 316 44.33 2.15 -14.10
N GLN A 317 45.05 1.12 -13.64
CA GLN A 317 45.93 0.33 -14.50
C GLN A 317 45.14 -0.26 -15.67
N ALA A 318 45.79 -0.53 -16.81
CA ALA A 318 45.17 -0.96 -18.09
C ALA A 318 44.27 -2.22 -18.03
N ARG A 319 44.05 -2.78 -16.83
CA ARG A 319 43.21 -3.93 -16.50
C ARG A 319 41.93 -3.57 -15.75
N GLY A 320 41.69 -2.31 -15.38
CA GLY A 320 40.42 -1.86 -14.81
C GLY A 320 39.28 -2.02 -15.81
N HIS A 321 38.56 -3.13 -15.70
CA HIS A 321 37.51 -3.53 -16.65
C HIS A 321 36.38 -2.51 -16.73
N VAL A 322 36.02 -1.90 -15.60
CA VAL A 322 34.97 -0.87 -15.58
C VAL A 322 35.45 0.42 -16.22
N ARG A 323 36.58 0.97 -15.76
CA ARG A 323 37.12 2.24 -16.27
C ARG A 323 37.26 2.25 -17.79
N SER A 324 37.93 1.23 -18.33
CA SER A 324 38.28 1.14 -19.74
C SER A 324 37.06 1.02 -20.66
N ARG A 325 35.91 0.57 -20.14
CA ARG A 325 34.73 0.26 -20.95
C ARG A 325 33.53 1.17 -20.70
N LEU A 326 33.44 1.82 -19.53
CA LEU A 326 32.32 2.69 -19.17
C LEU A 326 32.39 4.03 -19.90
N SER A 327 33.57 4.66 -19.89
CA SER A 327 33.90 5.86 -20.67
C SER A 327 35.41 6.06 -20.68
N THR A 328 36.05 5.84 -21.82
CA THR A 328 37.50 6.01 -21.98
C THR A 328 37.96 7.46 -21.81
N TRP A 329 37.05 8.42 -22.04
CA TRP A 329 37.32 9.86 -21.97
C TRP A 329 37.07 10.44 -20.57
N ALA A 330 36.47 9.68 -19.66
CA ALA A 330 36.18 10.17 -18.32
C ALA A 330 37.46 10.28 -17.47
N ILE A 331 37.51 11.33 -16.65
CA ILE A 331 38.57 11.53 -15.66
C ILE A 331 38.45 10.46 -14.58
N TYR A 332 39.54 9.77 -14.29
CA TYR A 332 39.59 8.80 -13.21
C TYR A 332 40.04 9.46 -11.91
N ILE A 333 39.28 9.27 -10.83
CA ILE A 333 39.57 9.85 -9.51
C ILE A 333 39.61 8.72 -8.48
N TYR A 334 40.71 8.62 -7.74
CA TYR A 334 40.82 7.70 -6.60
C TYR A 334 40.06 8.23 -5.39
N CYS A 335 39.46 7.30 -4.63
CA CYS A 335 38.95 7.58 -3.29
C CYS A 335 40.08 8.10 -2.40
N ARG A 336 39.96 9.35 -1.95
CA ARG A 336 40.97 9.99 -1.09
C ARG A 336 41.06 9.32 0.27
N SER A 337 39.94 8.83 0.80
CA SER A 337 39.91 8.08 2.06
C SER A 337 40.70 6.77 1.94
N HIS A 338 40.52 6.03 0.85
CA HIS A 338 41.28 4.81 0.61
C HIS A 338 42.78 5.09 0.41
N LEU A 339 43.13 6.11 -0.38
CA LEU A 339 44.53 6.52 -0.56
C LEU A 339 45.19 6.94 0.76
N LEU A 340 44.47 7.67 1.62
CA LEU A 340 44.98 8.05 2.93
C LEU A 340 45.20 6.82 3.80
N ASN A 341 44.26 5.87 3.80
CA ASN A 341 44.39 4.62 4.53
C ASN A 341 45.63 3.82 4.07
N LEU A 342 45.82 3.67 2.75
CA LEU A 342 47.01 3.02 2.20
C LEU A 342 48.30 3.75 2.61
N SER A 343 48.32 5.08 2.53
CA SER A 343 49.49 5.87 2.93
C SER A 343 49.85 5.70 4.41
N VAL A 344 48.82 5.57 5.27
CA VAL A 344 49.01 5.31 6.71
C VAL A 344 49.49 3.89 6.94
N GLN A 345 48.95 2.90 6.23
CA GLN A 345 49.41 1.51 6.29
C GLN A 345 50.89 1.40 5.89
N ASP A 346 51.28 1.99 4.76
CA ASP A 346 52.67 2.02 4.29
C ASP A 346 53.60 2.69 5.33
N ALA A 347 53.15 3.79 5.96
CA ALA A 347 53.92 4.46 7.00
C ALA A 347 54.08 3.60 8.26
N ILE A 348 53.04 2.86 8.67
CA ILE A 348 53.11 1.94 9.82
C ILE A 348 54.10 0.82 9.53
N GLU A 349 54.07 0.23 8.33
CA GLU A 349 55.00 -0.84 7.93
C GLU A 349 56.47 -0.38 7.93
N ILE A 350 56.74 0.89 7.62
CA ILE A 350 58.10 1.42 7.60
C ILE A 350 58.57 1.85 8.99
N TYR A 351 57.73 2.55 9.75
CA TYR A 351 58.16 3.27 10.96
C TYR A 351 57.71 2.63 12.28
N MET A 352 56.65 1.82 12.27
CA MET A 352 56.01 1.30 13.49
C MET A 352 55.69 -0.21 13.40
N TYR A 353 56.40 -0.94 12.54
CA TYR A 353 56.15 -2.36 12.29
C TYR A 353 56.19 -3.20 13.56
N ASP A 354 57.20 -3.01 14.43
CA ASP A 354 57.34 -3.82 15.66
C ASP A 354 56.14 -3.67 16.61
N ILE A 355 55.61 -2.44 16.73
CA ILE A 355 54.43 -2.17 17.56
C ILE A 355 53.19 -2.79 16.91
N TYR A 356 53.03 -2.59 15.60
CA TYR A 356 51.92 -3.14 14.85
C TYR A 356 51.91 -4.67 14.93
N ASP A 357 53.04 -5.34 14.67
CA ASP A 357 53.17 -6.79 14.69
C ASP A 357 52.91 -7.36 16.08
N THR A 358 53.42 -6.71 17.14
CA THR A 358 53.16 -7.13 18.53
C THR A 358 51.67 -7.06 18.86
N VAL A 359 51.00 -5.95 18.52
CA VAL A 359 49.56 -5.77 18.77
C VAL A 359 48.75 -6.75 17.93
N HIS A 360 49.05 -6.85 16.63
CA HIS A 360 48.36 -7.73 15.69
C HIS A 360 48.50 -9.20 16.11
N SER A 361 49.71 -9.67 16.38
CA SER A 361 49.98 -11.03 16.85
C SER A 361 49.27 -11.34 18.16
N THR A 362 49.20 -10.38 19.09
CA THR A 362 48.45 -10.54 20.35
C THR A 362 46.95 -10.66 20.08
N LEU A 363 46.39 -9.82 19.20
CA LEU A 363 44.98 -9.88 18.81
C LEU A 363 44.63 -11.21 18.13
N VAL A 364 45.45 -11.65 17.18
CA VAL A 364 45.29 -12.95 16.49
C VAL A 364 45.37 -14.10 17.49
N PHE A 365 46.37 -14.09 18.37
CA PHE A 365 46.49 -15.09 19.44
C PHE A 365 45.22 -15.16 20.29
N LEU A 366 44.66 -14.02 20.71
CA LEU A 366 43.42 -13.98 21.47
C LEU A 366 42.24 -14.51 20.65
N ARG A 367 42.09 -14.05 19.40
CA ARG A 367 40.97 -14.40 18.51
C ARG A 367 40.92 -15.87 18.13
N ASP A 368 42.06 -16.51 17.93
CA ASP A 368 42.16 -17.90 17.46
C ASP A 368 41.70 -18.93 18.51
N SER A 369 41.32 -18.51 19.73
CA SER A 369 40.72 -19.39 20.72
C SER A 369 39.53 -18.73 21.42
N SER A 370 38.37 -19.36 21.28
CA SER A 370 37.16 -19.00 22.01
C SER A 370 37.36 -18.99 23.53
N ILE A 371 38.21 -19.87 24.07
CA ILE A 371 38.55 -19.91 25.50
C ILE A 371 39.33 -18.65 25.90
N ARG A 372 40.32 -18.24 25.10
CA ARG A 372 41.12 -17.03 25.38
C ARG A 372 40.28 -15.75 25.29
N LEU A 373 39.36 -15.67 24.31
CA LEU A 373 38.38 -14.59 24.24
C LEU A 373 37.47 -14.55 25.46
N GLN A 374 37.01 -15.70 25.95
CA GLN A 374 36.18 -15.76 27.14
C GLN A 374 36.92 -15.25 28.39
N VAL A 375 38.16 -15.71 28.62
CA VAL A 375 39.01 -15.23 29.73
C VAL A 375 39.27 -13.73 29.64
N LEU A 376 39.49 -13.20 28.44
CA LEU A 376 39.63 -11.76 28.22
C LEU A 376 38.35 -11.00 28.60
N SER A 377 37.19 -11.50 28.19
CA SER A 377 35.89 -10.87 28.51
C SER A 377 35.60 -10.87 30.02
N GLU A 378 35.99 -11.93 30.72
CA GLU A 378 35.86 -12.05 32.18
C GLU A 378 36.81 -11.07 32.89
N SER A 379 38.05 -10.96 32.41
CA SER A 379 39.05 -10.02 32.91
C SER A 379 38.62 -8.56 32.69
N GLN A 380 38.04 -8.25 31.53
CA GLN A 380 37.50 -6.92 31.22
C GLN A 380 36.36 -6.52 32.15
N LYS A 381 35.46 -7.45 32.50
CA LYS A 381 34.38 -7.18 33.47
C LYS A 381 34.94 -6.80 34.84
N LEU A 382 36.01 -7.46 35.30
CA LEU A 382 36.65 -7.14 36.58
C LEU A 382 37.31 -5.75 36.57
N ILE A 383 37.89 -5.34 35.44
CA ILE A 383 38.54 -4.02 35.28
C ILE A 383 37.48 -2.90 35.17
N ASN A 384 36.42 -3.11 34.39
CA ASN A 384 35.34 -2.12 34.22
C ASN A 384 34.48 -1.95 35.48
N CYS A 385 34.41 -2.95 36.36
CA CYS A 385 33.81 -2.76 37.69
C CYS A 385 34.55 -1.72 38.56
N ASN A 386 35.84 -1.45 38.28
CA ASN A 386 36.65 -0.50 39.04
C ASN A 386 36.79 0.89 38.38
N ASN A 387 36.55 1.00 37.07
CA ASN A 387 36.61 2.28 36.34
C ASN A 387 35.24 2.61 35.74
N LYS A 388 34.62 3.72 36.16
CA LYS A 388 33.34 4.25 35.66
C LYS A 388 33.37 4.74 34.19
N GLY A 389 34.29 4.26 33.37
CA GLY A 389 34.40 4.59 31.95
C GLY A 389 34.46 3.31 31.14
N ASP A 390 33.42 3.06 30.35
CA ASP A 390 33.30 1.91 29.47
C ASP A 390 34.37 1.95 28.37
N ILE A 391 35.51 1.27 28.58
CA ILE A 391 36.45 0.95 27.50
C ILE A 391 36.01 -0.40 26.91
N PHE A 392 35.09 -0.35 25.93
CA PHE A 392 34.78 -1.50 25.09
C PHE A 392 35.80 -1.58 23.94
N LEU A 393 36.79 -2.47 24.07
CA LEU A 393 37.53 -2.94 22.90
C LEU A 393 36.65 -3.96 22.17
N SER A 394 35.82 -3.49 21.24
CA SER A 394 35.19 -4.37 20.25
C SER A 394 36.28 -4.85 19.30
N ILE A 395 36.83 -6.05 19.56
CA ILE A 395 37.66 -6.74 18.58
C ILE A 395 36.70 -7.21 17.49
N GLY A 396 36.66 -6.49 16.37
CA GLY A 396 35.78 -6.77 15.24
C GLY A 396 36.00 -8.18 14.68
N HIS A 397 34.89 -8.85 14.36
CA HIS A 397 34.88 -9.93 13.39
C HIS A 397 34.89 -9.27 12.01
N GLU A 398 36.07 -9.00 11.48
CA GLU A 398 36.29 -8.87 10.03
C GLU A 398 36.83 -10.19 9.47
#